data_AF-A0A7S2EI04-F1
#
_entry.id   AF-A0A7S2EI04-F1
#
_cell.length_a   1.000
_cell.length_b   1.000
_cell.length_c   1.000
_cell.angle_alpha   90.00
_cell.angle_beta   90.00
_cell.angle_gamma   90.00
#
_symmetry.space_group_name_H-M   'P 1'
#
loop_
_entity.id
_entity.type
_entity.pdbx_description
1 polymer ?
#
loop_
_entity_poly.entity_id
_entity_poly.type
_entity_poly.pdbx_seq_one_letter_code
_entity_poly.pdbx_strand_id
1 'polypeptide(L)'
;KDSPITIKTLSFHTDLIQPDIRVFVWYKRGTHVGHEQMPESWELLSDTIVRGERYLHRTPIPPEFFKDVKVNANERVALYISLTTPNLRYSNVSPSGNKSGSENENLIIMHGKSVLSTSFGLNSNQKKEWN
;
A
#
# COMPACT_ATOMS: atom_id res chain seq x y z
N LYS A 1 -24.96 9.01 -9.44
CA LYS A 1 -24.10 9.52 -10.54
C LYS A 1 -22.68 9.30 -10.05
N ASP A 2 -22.08 8.20 -10.46
CA ASP A 2 -20.88 7.68 -9.81
C ASP A 2 -19.67 8.48 -10.29
N SER A 3 -19.25 9.44 -9.48
CA SER A 3 -18.15 10.33 -9.82
C SER A 3 -16.81 9.64 -9.52
N PRO A 4 -15.78 9.82 -10.36
CA PRO A 4 -14.47 9.28 -10.06
C PRO A 4 -13.92 9.89 -8.76
N ILE A 5 -13.22 9.09 -7.97
CA ILE A 5 -12.50 9.54 -6.78
C ILE A 5 -11.00 9.61 -7.08
N THR A 6 -10.28 10.44 -6.33
CA THR A 6 -8.82 10.50 -6.38
C THR A 6 -8.24 10.17 -5.02
N ILE A 7 -7.41 9.14 -4.96
CA ILE A 7 -6.60 8.80 -3.79
C ILE A 7 -5.37 9.70 -3.83
N LYS A 8 -5.24 10.60 -2.85
CA LYS A 8 -4.13 11.56 -2.76
C LYS A 8 -3.04 11.17 -1.77
N THR A 9 -3.37 10.32 -0.82
CA THR A 9 -2.44 9.78 0.17
C THR A 9 -3.10 8.62 0.92
N LEU A 10 -2.32 7.96 1.78
CA LEU A 10 -2.78 7.00 2.78
C LEU A 10 -1.98 7.15 4.08
N SER A 11 -2.40 6.42 5.10
CA SER A 11 -1.64 6.28 6.34
C SER A 11 -1.61 4.81 6.75
N PHE A 12 -0.57 4.42 7.47
CA PHE A 12 -0.36 3.04 7.92
C PHE A 12 -0.05 2.99 9.42
N HIS A 13 -0.15 1.81 10.02
CA HIS A 13 0.22 1.61 11.42
C HIS A 13 1.60 0.95 11.52
N THR A 14 2.43 1.51 12.40
CA THR A 14 3.72 0.96 12.82
C THR A 14 3.90 1.25 14.30
N ASP A 15 4.72 0.45 14.99
CA ASP A 15 5.12 0.69 16.38
C ASP A 15 6.43 1.46 16.51
N LEU A 16 7.10 1.75 15.40
CA LEU A 16 8.32 2.53 15.37
C LEU A 16 8.06 4.02 15.61
N ILE A 17 9.05 4.66 16.26
CA ILE A 17 9.19 6.11 16.41
C ILE A 17 10.48 6.58 15.75
N GLN A 18 11.49 5.72 15.82
CA GLN A 18 12.82 5.90 15.27
C GLN A 18 13.46 4.51 15.10
N PRO A 19 14.36 4.32 14.11
CA PRO A 19 14.80 5.31 13.12
C PRO A 19 13.67 5.69 12.16
N ASP A 20 13.93 6.71 11.32
CA ASP A 20 13.02 7.02 10.22
C ASP A 20 12.86 5.79 9.31
N ILE A 21 11.66 5.65 8.75
CA ILE A 21 11.21 4.45 8.06
C ILE A 21 11.11 4.77 6.58
N ARG A 22 11.85 4.06 5.75
CA ARG A 22 11.62 4.11 4.31
C ARG A 22 10.39 3.25 3.96
N VAL A 23 9.44 3.87 3.28
CA VAL A 23 8.12 3.33 2.91
C VAL A 23 8.01 3.30 1.39
N PHE A 24 7.50 2.19 0.87
CA PHE A 24 7.08 2.08 -0.51
C PHE A 24 5.58 1.85 -0.57
N VAL A 25 4.91 2.59 -1.45
CA VAL A 25 3.52 2.32 -1.82
C VAL A 25 3.46 2.01 -3.30
N TRP A 26 2.87 0.87 -3.63
CA TRP A 26 2.64 0.45 -5.01
C TRP A 26 1.15 0.37 -5.31
N TYR A 27 0.85 0.46 -6.59
CA TYR A 27 -0.48 0.48 -7.16
C TYR A 27 -0.62 -0.58 -8.24
N LYS A 28 -1.79 -1.19 -8.30
CA LYS A 28 -2.18 -2.03 -9.42
C LYS A 28 -3.64 -1.80 -9.77
N ARG A 29 -3.93 -1.61 -11.05
CA ARG A 29 -5.30 -1.62 -11.57
C ARG A 29 -5.87 -3.04 -11.49
N GLY A 30 -7.09 -3.18 -11.01
CA GLY A 30 -7.75 -4.47 -10.82
C GLY A 30 -7.41 -5.13 -9.49
N THR A 31 -7.17 -6.44 -9.51
CA THR A 31 -6.94 -7.26 -8.31
C THR A 31 -5.45 -7.52 -8.07
N HIS A 32 -5.07 -7.70 -6.79
CA HIS A 32 -3.72 -8.14 -6.41
C HIS A 32 -3.52 -9.65 -6.51
N VAL A 33 -4.61 -10.43 -6.55
CA VAL A 33 -4.58 -11.90 -6.51
C VAL A 33 -3.80 -12.45 -7.70
N GLY A 34 -2.77 -13.24 -7.43
CA GLY A 34 -1.86 -13.82 -8.42
C GLY A 34 -0.64 -12.95 -8.75
N HIS A 35 -0.57 -11.73 -8.22
CA HIS A 35 0.48 -10.74 -8.49
C HIS A 35 1.20 -10.26 -7.22
N GLU A 36 0.96 -10.88 -6.07
CA GLU A 36 1.47 -10.43 -4.76
C GLU A 36 3.00 -10.43 -4.67
N GLN A 37 3.69 -11.13 -5.58
CA GLN A 37 5.15 -11.28 -5.61
C GLN A 37 5.77 -10.87 -6.96
N MET A 38 5.00 -10.23 -7.85
CA MET A 38 5.41 -9.80 -9.20
C MET A 38 5.62 -8.27 -9.30
N PRO A 39 6.81 -7.70 -8.96
CA PRO A 39 7.06 -6.25 -8.96
C PRO A 39 6.68 -5.53 -10.26
N GLU A 40 6.95 -6.18 -11.39
CA GLU A 40 6.64 -5.69 -12.73
C GLU A 40 5.13 -5.53 -13.01
N SER A 41 4.28 -6.14 -12.20
CA SER A 41 2.82 -6.03 -12.32
C SER A 41 2.22 -4.80 -11.61
N TRP A 42 3.06 -3.97 -10.98
CA TRP A 42 2.68 -2.85 -10.12
C TRP A 42 3.44 -1.56 -10.48
N GLU A 43 2.83 -0.43 -10.16
CA GLU A 43 3.36 0.91 -10.36
C GLU A 43 3.71 1.54 -9.01
N LEU A 44 4.89 2.16 -8.89
CA LEU A 44 5.29 2.85 -7.67
C LEU A 44 4.52 4.18 -7.54
N LEU A 45 3.82 4.37 -6.41
CA LEU A 45 3.16 5.63 -6.05
C LEU A 45 3.99 6.50 -5.11
N SER A 46 4.77 5.89 -4.23
CA SER A 46 5.54 6.57 -3.21
C SER A 46 6.79 5.78 -2.84
N ASP A 47 7.93 6.45 -2.78
CA ASP A 47 9.17 6.02 -2.15
C ASP A 47 9.65 7.19 -1.29
N THR A 48 9.38 7.10 0.00
CA THR A 48 9.62 8.22 0.92
C THR A 48 10.11 7.73 2.27
N ILE A 49 10.60 8.66 3.07
CA ILE A 49 11.06 8.45 4.43
C ILE A 49 10.11 9.20 5.35
N VAL A 50 9.52 8.48 6.32
CA VAL A 50 8.61 9.05 7.32
C VAL A 50 9.07 8.70 8.72
N ARG A 51 8.75 9.56 9.67
CA ARG A 51 8.89 9.24 11.08
C ARG A 51 7.65 8.49 11.55
N GLY A 52 7.84 7.35 12.18
CA GLY A 52 6.73 6.57 12.74
C GLY A 52 6.06 7.29 13.90
N GLU A 53 4.74 7.11 14.01
CA GLU A 53 3.89 7.81 14.97
C GLU A 53 3.55 6.97 16.21
N ARG A 54 4.34 5.94 16.58
CA ARG A 54 4.09 4.97 17.68
C ARG A 54 2.79 4.15 17.56
N TYR A 55 2.65 3.20 18.49
CA TYR A 55 1.48 2.32 18.60
C TYR A 55 0.15 3.10 18.68
N LEU A 56 -0.87 2.60 17.99
CA LEU A 56 -2.24 3.16 17.89
C LEU A 56 -2.40 4.50 17.18
N HIS A 57 -1.34 5.10 16.68
CA HIS A 57 -1.44 6.25 15.80
C HIS A 57 -1.09 5.84 14.37
N ARG A 58 -1.74 6.51 13.41
CA ARG A 58 -1.49 6.31 11.98
C ARG A 58 -0.31 7.19 11.60
N THR A 59 0.69 6.60 10.96
CA THR A 59 1.81 7.31 10.34
C THR A 59 1.36 7.78 8.95
N PRO A 60 1.24 9.09 8.71
CA PRO A 60 0.82 9.61 7.41
C PRO A 60 1.96 9.54 6.40
N ILE A 61 1.62 9.26 5.15
CA ILE A 61 2.51 9.57 4.02
C ILE A 61 2.18 11.01 3.58
N PRO A 62 3.15 11.94 3.54
CA PRO A 62 2.86 13.29 3.11
C PRO A 62 2.38 13.30 1.64
N PRO A 63 1.27 14.01 1.30
CA PRO A 63 0.70 13.99 -0.05
C PRO A 63 1.67 14.40 -1.16
N GLU A 64 2.64 15.27 -0.87
CA GLU A 64 3.68 15.71 -1.80
C GLU A 64 4.63 14.58 -2.23
N PHE A 65 4.68 13.49 -1.48
CA PHE A 65 5.46 12.29 -1.80
C PHE A 65 4.59 11.14 -2.31
N PHE A 66 3.33 11.41 -2.67
CA PHE A 66 2.37 10.41 -3.11
C PHE A 66 1.79 10.78 -4.48
N LYS A 67 1.92 9.87 -5.45
CA LYS A 67 1.31 10.05 -6.76
C LYS A 67 -0.19 9.81 -6.70
N ASP A 68 -0.98 10.82 -7.08
CA ASP A 68 -2.43 10.74 -7.16
C ASP A 68 -2.90 9.55 -8.02
N VAL A 69 -3.86 8.79 -7.50
CA VAL A 69 -4.52 7.69 -8.23
C VAL A 69 -5.98 8.02 -8.45
N LYS A 70 -6.36 8.17 -9.72
CA LYS A 70 -7.77 8.29 -10.12
C LYS A 70 -8.41 6.91 -10.21
N VAL A 71 -9.52 6.72 -9.49
CA VAL A 71 -10.33 5.50 -9.51
C VAL A 71 -11.69 5.87 -10.08
N ASN A 72 -12.03 5.27 -11.23
CA ASN A 72 -13.35 5.50 -11.83
C ASN A 72 -14.43 4.73 -11.07
N ALA A 73 -15.68 5.12 -11.29
CA ALA A 73 -16.83 4.35 -10.81
C ALA A 73 -16.74 2.88 -11.23
N ASN A 74 -17.07 1.97 -10.30
CA ASN A 74 -17.01 0.52 -10.50
C ASN A 74 -15.62 -0.04 -10.83
N GLU A 75 -14.55 0.76 -10.69
CA GLU A 75 -13.19 0.32 -10.85
C GLU A 75 -12.64 -0.24 -9.53
N ARG A 76 -11.90 -1.35 -9.62
CA ARG A 76 -11.12 -1.88 -8.51
C ARG A 76 -9.65 -1.52 -8.68
N VAL A 77 -9.00 -1.15 -7.59
CA VAL A 77 -7.55 -0.97 -7.51
C VAL A 77 -7.01 -1.69 -6.30
N ALA A 78 -5.75 -2.09 -6.37
CA ALA A 78 -5.00 -2.65 -5.26
C ALA A 78 -3.84 -1.72 -4.88
N LEU A 79 -3.58 -1.65 -3.58
CA LEU A 79 -2.43 -0.95 -3.01
C LEU A 79 -1.58 -1.95 -2.25
N TYR A 80 -0.27 -1.80 -2.35
CA TYR A 80 0.72 -2.58 -1.62
C TYR A 80 1.59 -1.63 -0.81
N ILE A 81 1.71 -1.85 0.49
CA ILE A 81 2.55 -1.04 1.38
C ILE A 81 3.66 -1.92 1.92
N SER A 82 4.92 -1.50 1.74
CA SER A 82 6.08 -2.13 2.38
C SER A 82 6.92 -1.11 3.13
N LEU A 83 7.53 -1.58 4.21
CA LEU A 83 8.53 -0.86 4.97
C LEU A 83 9.87 -1.59 4.80
N THR A 84 10.97 -0.86 4.95
CA THR A 84 12.31 -1.44 5.07
C THR A 84 12.55 -2.15 6.42
N THR A 85 11.60 -2.04 7.35
CA THR A 85 11.61 -2.64 8.69
C THR A 85 10.43 -3.61 8.88
N PRO A 86 10.55 -4.64 9.73
CA PRO A 86 9.49 -5.63 9.97
C PRO A 86 8.40 -5.12 10.94
N ASN A 87 8.04 -3.83 10.87
CA ASN A 87 7.21 -3.14 11.87
C ASN A 87 5.88 -2.63 11.30
N LEU A 88 5.44 -3.17 10.16
CA LEU A 88 4.12 -2.87 9.61
C LEU A 88 3.05 -3.63 10.42
N ARG A 89 2.05 -2.92 10.92
CA ARG A 89 0.95 -3.51 11.69
C ARG A 89 -0.31 -3.57 10.85
N TYR A 90 -0.95 -4.73 10.91
CA TYR A 90 -2.23 -5.01 10.27
C TYR A 90 -3.09 -5.84 11.22
N SER A 91 -4.40 -5.74 11.05
CA SER A 91 -5.36 -6.49 11.85
C SER A 91 -5.55 -7.90 11.29
N ASN A 92 -5.71 -8.88 12.18
CA ASN A 92 -6.21 -10.19 11.78
C ASN A 92 -7.69 -10.06 11.40
N VAL A 93 -8.07 -10.67 10.27
CA VAL A 93 -9.48 -10.79 9.86
C VAL A 93 -9.94 -12.19 10.24
N SER A 94 -11.07 -12.31 10.93
CA SER A 94 -11.70 -13.62 11.16
C SER A 94 -12.02 -14.29 9.82
N PRO A 95 -11.95 -15.64 9.69
CA PRO A 95 -12.10 -16.35 8.41
C PRO A 95 -13.47 -16.21 7.69
N SER A 96 -14.36 -15.34 8.15
CA SER A 96 -15.74 -15.22 7.70
C SER A 96 -15.88 -14.37 6.42
N GLY A 97 -15.34 -14.90 5.32
CA GLY A 97 -15.76 -14.58 3.95
C GLY A 97 -15.28 -13.24 3.38
N ASN A 98 -15.43 -13.09 2.06
CA ASN A 98 -15.07 -11.94 1.23
C ASN A 98 -15.89 -10.67 1.56
N LYS A 99 -15.95 -10.26 2.82
CA LYS A 99 -16.66 -9.05 3.25
C LYS A 99 -15.78 -7.81 3.02
N SER A 100 -16.43 -6.68 2.79
CA SER A 100 -15.78 -5.37 2.84
C SER A 100 -15.20 -5.16 4.24
N GLY A 101 -13.94 -4.74 4.32
CA GLY A 101 -13.30 -4.36 5.58
C GLY A 101 -13.80 -3.01 6.09
N SER A 102 -14.19 -2.11 5.18
CA SER A 102 -14.88 -0.85 5.47
C SER A 102 -15.54 -0.35 4.19
N GLU A 103 -16.65 0.39 4.29
CA GLU A 103 -17.32 0.97 3.13
C GLU A 103 -18.06 2.26 3.47
N ASN A 104 -18.27 3.10 2.46
CA ASN A 104 -19.22 4.20 2.45
C ASN A 104 -19.90 4.28 1.07
N GLU A 105 -20.72 5.31 0.84
CA GLU A 105 -21.45 5.50 -0.42
C GLU A 105 -20.56 5.61 -1.68
N ASN A 106 -19.26 5.88 -1.52
CA ASN A 106 -18.33 6.16 -2.62
C ASN A 106 -17.20 5.12 -2.76
N LEU A 107 -16.83 4.44 -1.68
CA LEU A 107 -15.64 3.58 -1.62
C LEU A 107 -15.91 2.34 -0.78
N ILE A 108 -15.48 1.19 -1.30
CA ILE A 108 -15.39 -0.07 -0.57
C ILE A 108 -13.92 -0.44 -0.42
N ILE A 109 -13.48 -0.64 0.82
CA ILE A 109 -12.16 -1.17 1.15
C ILE A 109 -12.32 -2.66 1.42
N MET A 110 -11.69 -3.49 0.59
CA MET A 110 -11.70 -4.94 0.74
C MET A 110 -10.59 -5.42 1.67
N HIS A 111 -10.74 -6.59 2.26
CA HIS A 111 -9.66 -7.23 3.00
C HIS A 111 -8.43 -7.47 2.10
N GLY A 112 -7.26 -7.17 2.64
CA GLY A 112 -5.97 -7.43 2.00
C GLY A 112 -5.35 -8.74 2.46
N LYS A 113 -4.17 -9.02 1.92
CA LYS A 113 -3.33 -10.17 2.27
C LYS A 113 -1.96 -9.66 2.72
N SER A 114 -1.43 -10.21 3.81
CA SER A 114 -0.04 -9.96 4.20
C SER A 114 0.90 -10.91 3.44
N VAL A 115 2.08 -10.39 3.09
CA VAL A 115 3.13 -11.15 2.41
C VAL A 115 4.37 -11.14 3.31
N LEU A 116 4.89 -12.32 3.65
CA LEU A 116 6.01 -12.48 4.60
C LEU A 116 7.40 -12.24 3.96
N SER A 117 7.48 -12.05 2.65
CA SER A 117 8.75 -11.85 1.93
C SER A 117 9.03 -10.37 1.63
N THR A 118 10.27 -9.95 1.85
CA THR A 118 10.77 -8.59 1.56
C THR A 118 10.93 -8.27 0.07
N SER A 119 10.58 -9.19 -0.83
CA SER A 119 10.80 -9.08 -2.29
C SER A 119 9.82 -8.15 -3.03
N PHE A 120 9.26 -7.15 -2.34
CA PHE A 120 8.44 -6.09 -2.93
C PHE A 120 8.78 -4.74 -2.28
N GLY A 121 10.07 -4.40 -2.34
CA GLY A 121 10.65 -3.22 -1.67
C GLY A 121 12.19 -3.23 -1.53
N LEU A 122 12.89 -4.28 -1.98
CA LEU A 122 14.34 -4.32 -2.07
C LEU A 122 14.79 -4.65 -3.50
N ASN A 123 15.55 -3.72 -4.09
CA ASN A 123 16.34 -3.76 -5.33
C ASN A 123 15.64 -3.50 -6.68
N SER A 124 15.79 -2.27 -7.23
CA SER A 124 16.41 -2.08 -8.57
C SER A 124 16.58 -0.59 -8.98
N ASN A 125 17.48 0.15 -8.33
CA ASN A 125 18.20 1.25 -9.00
C ASN A 125 19.59 0.83 -9.51
N GLN A 126 19.88 -0.47 -9.49
CA GLN A 126 21.04 -1.01 -10.19
C GLN A 126 20.53 -1.52 -11.53
N LYS A 127 20.67 -0.70 -12.58
CA LYS A 127 20.70 -1.19 -13.96
C LYS A 127 21.68 -2.35 -13.99
N LYS A 128 21.20 -3.57 -14.25
CA LYS A 128 22.06 -4.69 -14.59
C LYS A 128 21.96 -4.87 -16.09
N GLU A 129 23.01 -4.42 -16.77
CA GLU A 129 23.27 -4.83 -18.15
C GLU A 129 23.85 -6.25 -18.10
N TRP A 130 23.35 -7.12 -18.96
CA TRP A 130 23.93 -8.44 -19.18
C TRP A 130 25.00 -8.33 -20.26
N ASN A 131 26.16 -8.96 -20.03
CA ASN A 131 26.91 -9.63 -21.08
C ASN A 131 26.43 -11.07 -21.15
#